data_AF-D6PJE0-F1
#
_entry.id   AF-D6PJE0-F1
#
_cell.length_a   1.000
_cell.length_b   1.000
_cell.length_c   1.000
_cell.angle_alpha   90.00
_cell.angle_beta   90.00
_cell.angle_gamma   90.00
#
_symmetry.space_group_name_H-M   'P 1'
#
loop_
_entity.id
_entity.type
_entity.pdbx_description
1 polymer ?
#
loop_
_entity_poly.entity_id
_entity_poly.type
_entity_poly.pdbx_seq_one_letter_code
_entity_poly.pdbx_strand_id
1 'polypeptide(L)'
;MNRSRIYILNGDKLSEKNVTINNYLFWDSLPIERKNIQTFRKIPEIKFKMGESDDFDFNIQKNKTSDSDSDICMSSAKLTKKAKKLLLELVKNAGKMSMGKFHHHETGGGLVGHKVGGVWQIDVVPSSYIKGEGDGTNVPKGGKLALGYANFHTHPKGEYKKQKVKYAWPSGDDYLSIMEKMYKENTILHIVATMEGIYAISLSPKLADTSKKNLESLYKSKSPLKYKRELPDIDSSKSNPSTYLKEVKNIKDPIYTVEFRTWKNDNPFKFYFPPDKHGSCGK
;
A
#
# COMPACT_ATOMS: atom_id res chain seq x y z
N MET A 1 21.53 -7.88 -7.22
CA MET A 1 20.81 -6.99 -6.28
C MET A 1 21.51 -5.64 -6.20
N ASN A 2 20.82 -4.51 -6.41
CA ASN A 2 21.42 -3.18 -6.25
C ASN A 2 21.67 -2.89 -4.76
N ARG A 3 22.94 -2.85 -4.35
CA ARG A 3 23.35 -2.43 -3.00
C ARG A 3 23.69 -0.95 -3.03
N SER A 4 23.17 -0.19 -2.06
CA SER A 4 23.57 1.20 -1.84
C SER A 4 24.57 1.24 -0.68
N ARG A 5 25.53 2.15 -0.74
CA ARG A 5 26.49 2.36 0.35
C ARG A 5 26.01 3.52 1.20
N ILE A 6 26.02 3.33 2.51
CA ILE A 6 25.84 4.40 3.49
C ILE A 6 27.19 4.68 4.12
N TYR A 7 27.46 5.97 4.34
CA TYR A 7 28.54 6.40 5.21
C TYR A 7 27.91 6.93 6.50
N ILE A 8 28.43 6.49 7.64
CA ILE A 8 28.00 6.95 8.97
C ILE A 8 29.19 7.65 9.60
N LEU A 9 29.01 8.92 9.94
CA LEU A 9 30.00 9.73 10.65
C LEU A 9 29.66 9.75 12.15
N ASN A 10 30.52 9.15 12.96
CA ASN A 10 30.42 9.14 14.42
C ASN A 10 31.62 9.87 15.02
N GLY A 11 31.45 11.15 15.38
CA GLY A 11 32.58 12.03 15.69
C GLY A 11 33.48 12.18 14.45
N ASP A 12 34.77 11.89 14.59
CA ASP A 12 35.75 11.96 13.49
C ASP A 12 35.88 10.63 12.71
N LYS A 13 35.11 9.59 13.06
CA LYS A 13 35.19 8.28 12.41
C LYS A 13 34.10 8.13 11.36
N LEU A 14 34.52 7.98 10.10
CA LEU A 14 33.66 7.58 8.99
C LEU A 14 33.63 6.06 8.86
N SER A 15 32.45 5.46 8.91
CA SER A 15 32.25 4.02 8.68
C SER A 15 31.36 3.78 7.47
N GLU A 16 31.70 2.80 6.65
CA GLU A 16 30.91 2.41 5.48
C GLU A 16 30.04 1.20 5.82
N LYS A 17 28.76 1.27 5.48
CA LYS A 17 27.84 0.13 5.62
C LYS A 17 27.12 -0.11 4.31
N ASN A 18 27.27 -1.33 3.79
CA ASN A 18 26.43 -1.80 2.71
C ASN A 18 25.01 -1.95 3.20
N VAL A 19 24.07 -1.32 2.51
CA VAL A 19 22.65 -1.46 2.83
C VAL A 19 21.84 -1.81 1.60
N THR A 20 20.73 -2.46 1.87
CA THR A 20 19.67 -2.61 0.90
C THR A 20 19.05 -1.23 0.63
N ILE A 21 18.47 -1.07 -0.57
CA ILE A 21 17.70 0.14 -0.90
C ILE A 21 16.56 0.38 0.10
N ASN A 22 16.02 -0.70 0.68
CA ASN A 22 14.98 -0.68 1.71
C ASN A 22 15.46 0.03 2.98
N ASN A 23 16.65 -0.32 3.46
CA ASN A 23 17.23 0.28 4.67
C ASN A 23 17.57 1.77 4.46
N TYR A 24 18.05 2.14 3.27
CA TYR A 24 18.33 3.55 2.95
C TYR A 24 17.07 4.41 2.96
N LEU A 25 15.99 3.95 2.33
CA LEU A 25 14.75 4.73 2.23
C LEU A 25 13.97 4.75 3.55
N PHE A 26 14.05 3.69 4.35
CA PHE A 26 13.60 3.74 5.74
C PHE A 26 14.33 4.85 6.52
N TRP A 27 15.67 4.91 6.44
CA TRP A 27 16.45 5.98 7.07
C TRP A 27 16.05 7.37 6.54
N ASP A 28 15.87 7.52 5.23
CA ASP A 28 15.48 8.80 4.62
C ASP A 28 14.05 9.24 5.02
N SER A 29 13.21 8.31 5.46
CA SER A 29 11.89 8.63 5.99
C SER A 29 11.89 9.12 7.45
N LEU A 30 13.00 8.97 8.18
CA LEU A 30 13.09 9.37 9.59
C LEU A 30 13.08 10.91 9.76
N PRO A 31 12.61 11.44 10.91
CA PRO A 31 12.73 12.86 11.25
C PRO A 31 14.18 13.35 11.24
N ILE A 32 14.41 14.64 10.95
CA ILE A 32 15.75 15.24 10.82
C ILE A 32 16.58 15.05 12.10
N GLU A 33 15.95 15.11 13.26
CA GLU A 33 16.59 14.91 14.56
C GLU A 33 17.16 13.49 14.71
N ARG A 34 16.58 12.50 14.02
CA ARG A 34 17.10 11.13 13.94
C ARG A 34 18.08 10.91 12.80
N LYS A 35 18.06 11.78 11.77
CA LYS A 35 19.03 11.77 10.66
C LYS A 35 20.38 12.36 11.07
N ASN A 36 20.41 13.39 11.92
CA ASN A 36 21.63 14.12 12.30
C ASN A 36 22.71 13.29 13.04
N ILE A 37 22.39 12.06 13.45
CA ILE A 37 23.37 11.11 14.02
C ILE A 37 24.17 10.38 12.90
N GLN A 38 23.74 10.46 11.64
CA GLN A 38 24.35 9.72 10.52
C GLN A 38 24.29 10.54 9.23
N THR A 39 25.42 10.96 8.65
CA THR A 39 25.44 11.85 7.46
C THR A 39 25.68 11.06 6.17
N PHE A 40 24.78 11.15 5.18
CA PHE A 40 24.80 10.34 3.95
C PHE A 40 25.07 11.21 2.72
N ARG A 41 25.95 10.77 1.80
CA ARG A 41 26.09 11.34 0.45
C ARG A 41 25.89 10.25 -0.61
N LYS A 42 25.15 10.58 -1.67
CA LYS A 42 24.97 9.74 -2.87
C LYS A 42 26.15 9.98 -3.82
N ILE A 43 26.87 8.93 -4.22
CA ILE A 43 27.90 8.98 -5.27
C ILE A 43 27.34 8.31 -6.54
N PRO A 44 27.68 8.76 -7.78
CA PRO A 44 27.06 8.27 -9.01
C PRO A 44 27.41 6.80 -9.33
N GLU A 45 26.53 6.19 -10.12
CA GLU A 45 26.55 4.77 -10.51
C GLU A 45 27.84 4.35 -11.24
N ILE A 46 28.53 3.34 -10.70
CA ILE A 46 29.53 2.57 -11.45
C ILE A 46 28.83 1.32 -12.00
N LYS A 47 28.79 1.20 -13.33
CA LYS A 47 28.25 0.02 -14.03
C LYS A 47 29.24 -1.15 -13.91
N PHE A 48 28.78 -2.28 -13.40
CA PHE A 48 29.49 -3.57 -13.48
C PHE A 48 28.68 -4.60 -14.27
N LYS A 49 29.36 -5.37 -15.12
CA LYS A 49 28.81 -6.49 -15.90
C LYS A 49 28.51 -7.68 -14.98
N MET A 50 27.41 -8.39 -15.24
CA MET A 50 27.03 -9.63 -14.57
C MET A 50 27.88 -10.80 -15.07
N GLY A 51 28.41 -11.60 -14.14
CA GLY A 51 28.81 -12.99 -14.35
C GLY A 51 27.77 -13.93 -13.73
N GLU A 52 27.62 -15.10 -14.34
CA GLU A 52 26.67 -16.17 -14.02
C GLU A 52 26.97 -16.84 -12.66
N SER A 53 25.93 -17.40 -12.01
CA SER A 53 26.12 -18.38 -10.93
C SER A 53 24.96 -19.38 -10.84
N ASP A 54 25.34 -20.64 -11.08
CA ASP A 54 24.94 -21.95 -10.56
C ASP A 54 23.60 -22.19 -9.83
N ASP A 55 22.99 -23.30 -10.25
CA ASP A 55 21.80 -23.96 -9.72
C ASP A 55 21.96 -24.43 -8.27
N PHE A 56 20.90 -24.23 -7.46
CA PHE A 56 20.79 -24.79 -6.11
C PHE A 56 19.42 -25.45 -5.94
N ASP A 57 19.44 -26.77 -5.69
CA ASP A 57 18.27 -27.62 -5.52
C ASP A 57 17.90 -27.74 -4.03
N PHE A 58 16.62 -27.51 -3.68
CA PHE A 58 16.13 -27.60 -2.30
C PHE A 58 14.98 -28.60 -2.23
N ASN A 59 15.30 -29.81 -1.74
CA ASN A 59 14.31 -30.82 -1.40
C ASN A 59 13.82 -30.58 0.04
N ILE A 60 12.56 -30.15 0.20
CA ILE A 60 11.90 -30.02 1.51
C ILE A 60 10.75 -31.03 1.59
N GLN A 61 10.96 -32.10 2.36
CA GLN A 61 9.89 -32.99 2.80
C GLN A 61 8.98 -32.24 3.79
N LYS A 62 7.67 -32.22 3.50
CA LYS A 62 6.64 -31.67 4.39
C LYS A 62 6.06 -32.78 5.27
N ASN A 63 6.45 -32.81 6.54
CA ASN A 63 5.64 -33.46 7.57
C ASN A 63 4.54 -32.50 8.01
N LYS A 64 3.30 -32.92 7.86
CA LYS A 64 2.10 -32.14 8.13
C LYS A 64 1.37 -32.81 9.30
N THR A 65 1.56 -32.30 10.52
CA THR A 65 0.81 -32.72 11.71
C THR A 65 0.65 -31.56 12.67
N SER A 66 -0.54 -30.97 12.69
CA SER A 66 -1.36 -30.64 13.87
C SER A 66 -2.36 -29.52 13.53
N ASP A 67 -3.59 -29.68 14.01
CA ASP A 67 -4.66 -28.68 14.02
C ASP A 67 -4.30 -27.50 14.95
N SER A 68 -3.26 -26.74 14.61
CA SER A 68 -3.08 -25.41 15.18
C SER A 68 -4.04 -24.47 14.48
N ASP A 69 -4.93 -23.80 15.23
CA ASP A 69 -5.66 -22.62 14.79
C ASP A 69 -4.77 -21.83 13.85
N SER A 70 -5.16 -21.72 12.57
CA SER A 70 -4.32 -21.02 11.61
C SER A 70 -4.26 -19.57 12.07
N ASP A 71 -3.07 -19.13 12.49
CA ASP A 71 -2.83 -17.77 12.98
C ASP A 71 -2.99 -16.81 11.79
N ILE A 72 -4.24 -16.41 11.52
CA ILE A 72 -4.56 -15.41 10.51
C ILE A 72 -3.80 -14.13 10.88
N CYS A 73 -2.87 -13.73 10.01
CA CYS A 73 -2.09 -12.53 10.27
C CYS A 73 -2.98 -11.28 10.20
N MET A 74 -3.23 -10.71 11.38
CA MET A 74 -4.00 -9.51 11.58
C MET A 74 -3.12 -8.45 12.24
N SER A 75 -3.27 -7.20 11.82
CA SER A 75 -2.67 -6.07 12.52
C SER A 75 -3.58 -4.84 12.47
N SER A 76 -3.10 -3.75 13.05
CA SER A 76 -3.81 -2.48 13.04
C SER A 76 -2.88 -1.33 12.67
N ALA A 77 -3.41 -0.37 11.93
CA ALA A 77 -2.66 0.79 11.45
C ALA A 77 -3.47 2.06 11.64
N LYS A 78 -2.79 3.17 11.97
CA LYS A 78 -3.35 4.51 11.86
C LYS A 78 -2.39 5.40 11.10
N LEU A 79 -2.93 6.32 10.31
CA LEU A 79 -2.13 7.34 9.64
C LEU A 79 -1.64 8.37 10.66
N THR A 80 -0.40 8.81 10.51
CA THR A 80 0.11 9.95 11.28
C THR A 80 -0.69 11.22 10.94
N LYS A 81 -0.68 12.21 11.85
CA LYS A 81 -1.31 13.52 11.57
C LYS A 81 -0.76 14.16 10.30
N LYS A 82 0.56 14.02 10.07
CA LYS A 82 1.25 14.50 8.87
C LYS A 82 0.71 13.82 7.60
N ALA A 83 0.64 12.49 7.60
CA ALA A 83 0.08 11.75 6.47
C ALA A 83 -1.37 12.11 6.18
N LYS A 84 -2.23 12.19 7.21
CA LYS A 84 -3.63 12.61 7.04
C LYS A 84 -3.75 13.98 6.40
N LYS A 85 -3.00 14.97 6.92
CA LYS A 85 -3.00 16.33 6.39
C LYS A 85 -2.61 16.34 4.91
N LEU A 86 -1.51 15.66 4.57
CA LEU A 86 -1.00 15.67 3.22
C LEU A 86 -1.91 14.91 2.24
N LEU A 87 -2.42 13.75 2.61
CA LEU A 87 -3.38 13.02 1.76
C LEU A 87 -4.64 13.84 1.50
N LEU A 88 -5.16 14.54 2.51
CA LEU A 88 -6.30 15.45 2.33
C LEU A 88 -5.96 16.64 1.43
N GLU A 89 -4.77 17.21 1.54
CA GLU A 89 -4.29 18.26 0.63
C GLU A 89 -4.20 17.76 -0.80
N LEU A 90 -3.66 16.55 -1.01
CA LEU A 90 -3.62 15.91 -2.32
C LEU A 90 -5.02 15.70 -2.89
N VAL A 91 -5.96 15.17 -2.12
CA VAL A 91 -7.37 15.01 -2.55
C VAL A 91 -8.00 16.34 -2.97
N LYS A 92 -7.72 17.43 -2.23
CA LYS A 92 -8.27 18.77 -2.52
C LYS A 92 -7.65 19.41 -3.76
N ASN A 93 -6.36 19.19 -3.99
CA ASN A 93 -5.56 19.90 -4.98
C ASN A 93 -5.24 19.07 -6.23
N ALA A 94 -5.52 17.77 -6.21
CA ALA A 94 -5.36 16.89 -7.35
C ALA A 94 -6.42 17.19 -8.43
N GLY A 95 -5.98 17.08 -9.69
CA GLY A 95 -6.71 17.55 -10.86
C GLY A 95 -6.77 19.08 -10.97
N LYS A 96 -6.62 19.61 -12.19
CA LYS A 96 -6.71 21.05 -12.45
C LYS A 96 -7.70 21.31 -13.57
N MET A 97 -8.49 22.37 -13.41
CA MET A 97 -9.20 22.98 -14.54
C MET A 97 -8.18 23.78 -15.36
N SER A 98 -8.04 23.46 -16.63
CA SER A 98 -7.28 24.26 -17.59
C SER A 98 -8.17 24.48 -18.82
N MET A 99 -8.35 25.73 -19.25
CA MET A 99 -9.16 26.08 -20.43
C MET A 99 -10.58 25.45 -20.42
N GLY A 100 -11.25 25.44 -19.26
CA GLY A 100 -12.59 24.86 -19.13
C GLY A 100 -12.65 23.32 -19.17
N LYS A 101 -11.51 22.64 -19.38
CA LYS A 101 -11.40 21.18 -19.30
C LYS A 101 -10.78 20.76 -17.97
N PHE A 102 -11.37 19.76 -17.34
CA PHE A 102 -10.78 19.14 -16.16
C PHE A 102 -9.70 18.15 -16.61
N HIS A 103 -8.46 18.39 -16.22
CA HIS A 103 -7.38 17.42 -16.38
C HIS A 103 -7.34 16.54 -15.14
N HIS A 104 -7.82 15.31 -15.32
CA HIS A 104 -7.82 14.28 -14.30
C HIS A 104 -6.38 13.85 -14.00
N HIS A 105 -6.01 13.91 -12.72
CA HIS A 105 -4.76 13.32 -12.23
C HIS A 105 -5.00 12.80 -10.81
N GLU A 106 -5.37 11.52 -10.67
CA GLU A 106 -5.18 10.82 -9.42
C GLU A 106 -3.70 10.90 -9.01
N THR A 107 -3.44 11.12 -7.72
CA THR A 107 -2.10 11.04 -7.18
C THR A 107 -2.01 9.80 -6.33
N GLY A 108 -0.97 9.00 -6.56
CA GLY A 108 -0.67 7.86 -5.70
C GLY A 108 0.76 7.86 -5.21
N GLY A 109 1.04 6.99 -4.25
CA GLY A 109 2.39 6.81 -3.72
C GLY A 109 2.51 5.64 -2.76
N GLY A 110 3.71 5.46 -2.23
CA GLY A 110 4.01 4.53 -1.15
C GLY A 110 3.80 5.15 0.22
N LEU A 111 3.49 4.29 1.19
CA LEU A 111 3.38 4.64 2.61
C LEU A 111 4.35 3.78 3.42
N VAL A 112 5.00 4.35 4.42
CA VAL A 112 5.91 3.63 5.32
C VAL A 112 5.31 3.53 6.71
N GLY A 113 5.60 2.44 7.41
CA GLY A 113 5.07 2.17 8.74
C GLY A 113 6.16 1.94 9.77
N HIS A 114 5.90 2.33 11.02
CA HIS A 114 6.62 1.82 12.19
C HIS A 114 5.64 1.49 13.31
N LYS A 115 5.91 0.47 14.13
CA LYS A 115 5.02 0.08 15.24
C LYS A 115 5.23 0.95 16.48
N VAL A 116 4.14 1.42 17.07
CA VAL A 116 4.10 2.11 18.37
C VAL A 116 2.97 1.49 19.19
N GLY A 117 3.30 0.85 20.32
CA GLY A 117 2.30 0.16 21.16
C GLY A 117 1.52 -0.92 20.39
N GLY A 118 2.19 -1.67 19.51
CA GLY A 118 1.55 -2.71 18.69
C GLY A 118 0.73 -2.21 17.49
N VAL A 119 0.56 -0.89 17.33
CA VAL A 119 -0.17 -0.28 16.21
C VAL A 119 0.80 0.34 15.22
N TRP A 120 0.64 0.06 13.93
CA TRP A 120 1.41 0.71 12.87
C TRP A 120 1.06 2.19 12.76
N GLN A 121 2.06 3.05 12.86
CA GLN A 121 2.01 4.46 12.49
C GLN A 121 2.43 4.59 11.03
N ILE A 122 1.47 4.86 10.16
CA ILE A 122 1.69 4.94 8.72
C ILE A 122 1.91 6.40 8.32
N ASP A 123 3.06 6.67 7.72
CA ASP A 123 3.42 7.97 7.15
C ASP A 123 3.54 7.90 5.62
N VAL A 124 3.43 9.04 4.97
CA VAL A 124 3.66 9.20 3.53
C VAL A 124 5.15 9.28 3.21
N VAL A 125 5.56 8.75 2.06
CA VAL A 125 6.91 8.96 1.51
C VAL A 125 6.83 10.01 0.40
N PRO A 126 7.22 11.28 0.65
CA PRO A 126 7.04 12.35 -0.33
C PRO A 126 7.72 12.09 -1.68
N SER A 127 8.87 11.42 -1.66
CA SER A 127 9.62 11.06 -2.87
C SER A 127 8.97 9.94 -3.70
N SER A 128 7.89 9.33 -3.22
CA SER A 128 7.19 8.23 -3.90
C SER A 128 5.99 8.68 -4.74
N TYR A 129 5.70 9.98 -4.80
CA TYR A 129 4.51 10.48 -5.48
C TYR A 129 4.62 10.36 -6.99
N ILE A 130 3.60 9.72 -7.55
CA ILE A 130 3.43 9.59 -8.99
C ILE A 130 2.06 10.17 -9.31
N LYS A 131 2.05 11.15 -10.22
CA LYS A 131 0.80 11.65 -10.80
C LYS A 131 0.37 10.67 -11.87
N GLY A 132 -0.89 10.28 -11.83
CA GLY A 132 -1.49 9.48 -12.87
C GLY A 132 -1.53 10.19 -14.21
N GLU A 133 -1.32 9.43 -15.27
CA GLU A 133 -1.61 9.87 -16.64
C GLU A 133 -3.07 9.52 -16.98
N GLY A 134 -3.90 10.53 -17.25
CA GLY A 134 -5.28 10.37 -17.72
C GLY A 134 -6.24 9.70 -16.73
N ASP A 135 -7.43 9.33 -17.22
CA ASP A 135 -8.61 8.86 -16.45
C ASP A 135 -8.47 7.43 -15.86
N GLY A 136 -7.26 6.88 -15.77
CA GLY A 136 -7.02 5.53 -15.24
C GLY A 136 -6.72 5.52 -13.73
N THR A 137 -7.06 4.40 -13.06
CA THR A 137 -6.65 4.11 -11.68
C THR A 137 -5.13 4.00 -11.64
N ASN A 138 -4.47 5.13 -11.42
CA ASN A 138 -3.03 5.21 -11.42
C ASN A 138 -2.53 4.90 -10.01
N VAL A 139 -2.84 3.69 -9.54
CA VAL A 139 -2.07 3.14 -8.42
C VAL A 139 -0.66 3.02 -8.96
N PRO A 140 0.33 3.73 -8.40
CA PRO A 140 1.60 3.90 -9.08
C PRO A 140 2.18 2.53 -9.43
N LYS A 141 2.35 2.22 -10.72
CA LYS A 141 3.07 1.02 -11.14
C LYS A 141 4.38 1.08 -10.39
N GLY A 142 4.60 0.17 -9.44
CA GLY A 142 5.62 0.31 -8.43
C GLY A 142 6.95 0.61 -9.10
N GLY A 143 7.32 1.90 -9.14
CA GLY A 143 8.70 2.26 -9.29
C GLY A 143 9.43 1.56 -8.16
N LYS A 144 10.71 1.27 -8.36
CA LYS A 144 11.65 0.64 -7.41
C LYS A 144 11.70 1.26 -5.98
N LEU A 145 10.84 2.25 -5.71
CA LEU A 145 10.68 3.11 -4.54
C LEU A 145 9.37 2.88 -3.76
N ALA A 146 8.43 2.03 -4.22
CA ALA A 146 7.26 1.64 -3.45
C ALA A 146 7.64 0.61 -2.37
N LEU A 147 8.43 1.05 -1.40
CA LEU A 147 8.95 0.23 -0.29
C LEU A 147 7.96 0.08 0.87
N GLY A 148 6.69 0.33 0.60
CA GLY A 148 5.66 0.38 1.61
C GLY A 148 4.93 -0.94 1.78
N TYR A 149 4.77 -1.37 3.03
CA TYR A 149 3.69 -2.27 3.42
C TYR A 149 2.32 -1.72 3.04
N ALA A 150 2.23 -0.41 2.82
CA ALA A 150 1.02 0.23 2.34
C ALA A 150 1.30 1.15 1.14
N ASN A 151 0.27 1.37 0.35
CA ASN A 151 0.28 2.35 -0.73
C ASN A 151 -1.03 3.13 -0.72
N PHE A 152 -1.10 4.17 -1.53
CA PHE A 152 -2.32 4.96 -1.65
C PHE A 152 -2.55 5.49 -3.06
N HIS A 153 -3.78 5.88 -3.32
CA HIS A 153 -4.14 6.89 -4.30
C HIS A 153 -5.26 7.80 -3.78
N THR A 154 -5.49 8.90 -4.48
CA THR A 154 -6.52 9.88 -4.14
C THR A 154 -7.68 9.78 -5.12
N HIS A 155 -8.92 9.94 -4.66
CA HIS A 155 -10.06 10.33 -5.50
C HIS A 155 -10.24 11.85 -5.42
N PRO A 156 -9.80 12.63 -6.43
CA PRO A 156 -9.69 14.07 -6.31
C PRO A 156 -11.03 14.78 -6.26
N LYS A 157 -11.09 15.93 -5.58
CA LYS A 157 -12.31 16.78 -5.48
C LYS A 157 -12.94 17.09 -6.84
N GLY A 158 -12.14 17.25 -7.89
CA GLY A 158 -12.64 17.54 -9.23
C GLY A 158 -13.47 16.41 -9.83
N GLU A 159 -13.17 15.15 -9.51
CA GLU A 159 -13.94 13.99 -10.00
C GLU A 159 -15.35 13.95 -9.44
N TYR A 160 -15.55 14.39 -8.20
CA TYR A 160 -16.88 14.51 -7.61
C TYR A 160 -17.79 15.41 -8.45
N LYS A 161 -17.24 16.53 -8.93
CA LYS A 161 -17.96 17.46 -9.81
C LYS A 161 -18.19 16.87 -11.19
N LYS A 162 -17.16 16.26 -11.80
CA LYS A 162 -17.23 15.64 -13.13
C LYS A 162 -18.28 14.53 -13.18
N GLN A 163 -18.25 13.63 -12.20
CA GLN A 163 -19.14 12.46 -12.11
C GLN A 163 -20.48 12.78 -11.45
N LYS A 164 -20.68 14.01 -10.93
CA LYS A 164 -21.87 14.45 -10.19
C LYS A 164 -22.20 13.54 -8.99
N VAL A 165 -21.16 13.11 -8.28
CA VAL A 165 -21.26 12.21 -7.13
C VAL A 165 -20.99 12.94 -5.81
N LYS A 166 -21.63 12.46 -4.73
CA LYS A 166 -21.39 13.00 -3.37
C LYS A 166 -20.24 12.29 -2.66
N TYR A 167 -20.02 11.02 -2.98
CA TYR A 167 -19.01 10.15 -2.37
C TYR A 167 -18.27 9.39 -3.47
N ALA A 168 -16.99 9.08 -3.25
CA ALA A 168 -16.15 8.40 -4.24
C ALA A 168 -15.51 7.17 -3.59
N TRP A 169 -16.29 6.10 -3.46
CA TRP A 169 -15.80 4.82 -2.96
C TRP A 169 -14.80 4.15 -3.92
N PRO A 170 -14.03 3.17 -3.43
CA PRO A 170 -13.15 2.37 -4.27
C PRO A 170 -13.88 1.73 -5.45
N SER A 171 -13.28 1.88 -6.63
CA SER A 171 -13.68 1.27 -7.88
C SER A 171 -13.23 -0.20 -7.95
N GLY A 172 -13.80 -0.95 -8.89
CA GLY A 172 -13.36 -2.31 -9.17
C GLY A 172 -11.87 -2.44 -9.52
N ASP A 173 -11.29 -1.44 -10.17
CA ASP A 173 -9.89 -1.44 -10.54
C ASP A 173 -8.96 -1.20 -9.34
N ASP A 174 -9.44 -0.54 -8.28
CA ASP A 174 -8.70 -0.41 -7.01
C ASP A 174 -8.53 -1.78 -6.34
N TYR A 175 -9.61 -2.58 -6.33
CA TYR A 175 -9.57 -3.96 -5.81
C TYR A 175 -8.67 -4.87 -6.64
N LEU A 176 -8.65 -4.74 -7.97
CA LEU A 176 -7.72 -5.50 -8.80
C LEU A 176 -6.27 -5.10 -8.54
N SER A 177 -6.03 -3.79 -8.41
CA SER A 177 -4.70 -3.23 -8.21
C SER A 177 -4.09 -3.67 -6.89
N ILE A 178 -4.84 -3.71 -5.78
CA ILE A 178 -4.31 -4.18 -4.50
C ILE A 178 -3.87 -5.65 -4.57
N MET A 179 -4.63 -6.53 -5.23
CA MET A 179 -4.25 -7.94 -5.37
C MET A 179 -2.95 -8.10 -6.15
N GLU A 180 -2.84 -7.39 -7.28
CA GLU A 180 -1.63 -7.38 -8.08
C GLU A 180 -0.42 -6.94 -7.23
N LYS A 181 -0.58 -5.87 -6.46
CA LYS A 181 0.48 -5.32 -5.60
C LYS A 181 0.79 -6.15 -4.37
N MET A 182 -0.20 -6.84 -3.81
CA MET A 182 0.01 -7.81 -2.73
C MET A 182 0.95 -8.93 -3.18
N TYR A 183 0.65 -9.49 -4.35
CA TYR A 183 1.47 -10.56 -4.90
C TYR A 183 2.84 -10.06 -5.42
N LYS A 184 2.87 -8.98 -6.22
CA LYS A 184 4.12 -8.50 -6.87
C LYS A 184 5.00 -7.66 -5.95
N GLU A 185 4.42 -6.80 -5.13
CA GLU A 185 5.11 -5.73 -4.41
C GLU A 185 5.08 -5.90 -2.87
N ASN A 186 4.46 -6.97 -2.36
CA ASN A 186 4.24 -7.19 -0.91
C ASN A 186 3.47 -6.05 -0.21
N THR A 187 2.68 -5.26 -0.94
CA THR A 187 1.70 -4.35 -0.31
C THR A 187 0.75 -5.20 0.53
N ILE A 188 0.42 -4.79 1.75
CA ILE A 188 -0.56 -5.50 2.60
C ILE A 188 -1.77 -4.63 2.97
N LEU A 189 -1.70 -3.33 2.66
CA LEU A 189 -2.75 -2.35 2.92
C LEU A 189 -2.78 -1.32 1.78
N HIS A 190 -3.96 -1.08 1.21
CA HIS A 190 -4.17 -0.04 0.21
C HIS A 190 -5.10 1.03 0.77
N ILE A 191 -4.70 2.29 0.61
CA ILE A 191 -5.43 3.45 1.11
C ILE A 191 -6.01 4.24 -0.07
N VAL A 192 -7.32 4.38 -0.12
CA VAL A 192 -7.99 5.32 -1.03
C VAL A 192 -8.37 6.57 -0.23
N ALA A 193 -7.70 7.68 -0.50
CA ALA A 193 -7.96 8.96 0.14
C ALA A 193 -9.04 9.72 -0.64
N THR A 194 -10.09 10.17 0.04
CA THR A 194 -11.29 10.75 -0.58
C THR A 194 -11.73 12.03 0.15
N MET A 195 -12.70 12.77 -0.38
CA MET A 195 -13.17 14.00 0.27
C MET A 195 -13.82 13.74 1.64
N GLU A 196 -14.56 12.64 1.76
CA GLU A 196 -15.27 12.25 2.98
C GLU A 196 -14.39 11.54 4.01
N GLY A 197 -13.28 10.93 3.59
CA GLY A 197 -12.42 10.19 4.48
C GLY A 197 -11.40 9.31 3.76
N ILE A 198 -11.14 8.17 4.38
CA ILE A 198 -10.16 7.19 3.92
C ILE A 198 -10.82 5.82 3.90
N TYR A 199 -10.69 5.13 2.78
CA TYR A 199 -10.96 3.71 2.66
C TYR A 199 -9.65 2.93 2.79
N ALA A 200 -9.64 1.92 3.65
CA ALA A 200 -8.55 0.99 3.84
C ALA A 200 -8.97 -0.38 3.31
N ILE A 201 -8.28 -0.86 2.29
CA ILE A 201 -8.52 -2.14 1.64
C ILE A 201 -7.39 -3.09 2.02
N SER A 202 -7.75 -4.29 2.46
CA SER A 202 -6.81 -5.38 2.75
C SER A 202 -7.45 -6.73 2.41
N LEU A 203 -6.76 -7.85 2.63
CA LEU A 203 -7.36 -9.16 2.40
C LEU A 203 -8.51 -9.42 3.37
N SER A 204 -9.43 -10.31 2.99
CA SER A 204 -10.36 -10.91 3.95
C SER A 204 -9.62 -11.89 4.86
N PRO A 205 -10.13 -12.19 6.07
CA PRO A 205 -9.51 -13.16 6.97
C PRO A 205 -9.26 -14.52 6.29
N LYS A 206 -10.27 -15.02 5.56
CA LYS A 206 -10.20 -16.28 4.80
C LYS A 206 -9.04 -16.30 3.80
N LEU A 207 -8.81 -15.17 3.12
CA LEU A 207 -7.77 -15.08 2.11
C LEU A 207 -6.39 -14.73 2.69
N ALA A 208 -6.34 -14.07 3.85
CA ALA A 208 -5.12 -13.82 4.59
C ALA A 208 -4.49 -15.11 5.14
N ASP A 209 -5.28 -16.16 5.38
CA ASP A 209 -4.75 -17.48 5.74
C ASP A 209 -4.09 -18.23 4.55
N THR A 210 -4.19 -17.65 3.35
CA THR A 210 -3.72 -18.30 2.14
C THR A 210 -2.25 -17.96 1.85
N SER A 211 -1.46 -18.97 1.45
CA SER A 211 -0.07 -18.75 1.06
C SER A 211 0.05 -17.78 -0.13
N LYS A 212 1.16 -17.04 -0.20
CA LYS A 212 1.43 -16.11 -1.31
C LYS A 212 1.36 -16.77 -2.70
N LYS A 213 1.78 -18.03 -2.83
CA LYS A 213 1.70 -18.82 -4.08
C LYS A 213 0.24 -19.04 -4.51
N ASN A 214 -0.66 -19.26 -3.56
CA ASN A 214 -2.07 -19.43 -3.84
C ASN A 214 -2.74 -18.09 -4.20
N LEU A 215 -2.32 -16.97 -3.59
CA LEU A 215 -2.76 -15.63 -4.02
C LEU A 215 -2.40 -15.35 -5.48
N GLU A 216 -1.19 -15.74 -5.91
CA GLU A 216 -0.78 -15.66 -7.31
C GLU A 216 -1.71 -16.43 -8.23
N SER A 217 -2.01 -17.68 -7.85
CA SER A 217 -2.91 -18.55 -8.63
C SER A 217 -4.30 -17.93 -8.75
N LEU A 218 -4.83 -17.38 -7.66
CA LEU A 218 -6.12 -16.70 -7.63
C LEU A 218 -6.14 -15.44 -8.52
N TYR A 219 -5.07 -14.66 -8.51
CA TYR A 219 -4.95 -13.51 -9.40
C TYR A 219 -4.96 -13.94 -10.88
N LYS A 220 -4.19 -14.98 -11.22
CA LYS A 220 -4.13 -15.52 -12.59
C LYS A 220 -5.44 -16.18 -13.03
N SER A 221 -6.23 -16.74 -12.12
CA SER A 221 -7.50 -17.42 -12.44
C SER A 221 -8.67 -16.47 -12.75
N LYS A 222 -8.44 -15.16 -12.86
CA LYS A 222 -9.48 -14.13 -13.07
C LYS A 222 -10.50 -14.01 -11.93
N SER A 223 -10.28 -14.65 -10.78
CA SER A 223 -11.19 -14.53 -9.61
C SER A 223 -11.38 -13.08 -9.14
N PRO A 224 -10.34 -12.21 -9.12
CA PRO A 224 -10.52 -10.79 -8.81
C PRO A 224 -11.45 -10.05 -9.80
N LEU A 225 -11.48 -10.47 -11.07
CA LEU A 225 -12.40 -9.89 -12.07
C LEU A 225 -13.85 -10.28 -11.79
N LYS A 226 -14.09 -11.47 -11.23
CA LYS A 226 -15.42 -11.86 -10.77
C LYS A 226 -15.86 -10.98 -9.61
N TYR A 227 -14.99 -10.79 -8.62
CA TYR A 227 -15.26 -9.91 -7.47
C TYR A 227 -15.57 -8.47 -7.92
N LYS A 228 -14.82 -7.93 -8.89
CA LYS A 228 -15.12 -6.61 -9.49
C LYS A 228 -16.55 -6.49 -10.00
N ARG A 229 -17.14 -7.57 -10.53
CA ARG A 229 -18.54 -7.59 -11.01
C ARG A 229 -19.58 -7.75 -9.91
N GLU A 230 -19.16 -8.28 -8.76
CA GLU A 230 -20.01 -8.45 -7.57
C GLU A 230 -20.02 -7.21 -6.67
N LEU A 231 -19.18 -6.21 -6.97
CA LEU A 231 -19.20 -4.94 -6.26
C LEU A 231 -20.55 -4.23 -6.42
N PRO A 232 -21.04 -3.57 -5.36
CA PRO A 232 -22.36 -2.99 -5.38
C PRO A 232 -22.38 -1.73 -6.25
N ASP A 233 -23.33 -1.68 -7.19
CA ASP A 233 -23.61 -0.48 -7.99
C ASP A 233 -24.60 0.41 -7.22
N ILE A 234 -24.05 1.23 -6.34
CA ILE A 234 -24.82 2.09 -5.45
C ILE A 234 -24.91 3.48 -6.06
N ASP A 235 -26.10 4.08 -6.03
CA ASP A 235 -26.26 5.49 -6.35
C ASP A 235 -25.58 6.36 -5.29
N SER A 236 -24.42 6.92 -5.63
CA SER A 236 -23.62 7.78 -4.76
C SER A 236 -24.28 9.09 -4.36
N SER A 237 -25.30 9.52 -5.11
CA SER A 237 -26.08 10.70 -4.75
C SER A 237 -27.08 10.43 -3.63
N LYS A 238 -27.52 9.16 -3.48
CA LYS A 238 -28.56 8.74 -2.52
C LYS A 238 -28.05 7.92 -1.34
N SER A 239 -26.76 7.58 -1.34
CA SER A 239 -26.17 6.68 -0.35
C SER A 239 -25.06 7.35 0.46
N ASN A 240 -24.33 6.57 1.25
CA ASN A 240 -23.22 7.04 2.08
C ASN A 240 -22.16 5.92 2.26
N PRO A 241 -20.95 6.23 2.75
CA PRO A 241 -19.90 5.24 2.94
C PRO A 241 -20.30 4.04 3.80
N SER A 242 -21.16 4.22 4.81
CA SER A 242 -21.61 3.12 5.67
C SER A 242 -22.48 2.12 4.91
N THR A 243 -23.39 2.61 4.06
CA THR A 243 -24.20 1.75 3.19
C THR A 243 -23.31 0.99 2.22
N TYR A 244 -22.36 1.67 1.57
CA TYR A 244 -21.40 1.01 0.68
C TYR A 244 -20.63 -0.12 1.38
N LEU A 245 -20.10 0.13 2.58
CA LEU A 245 -19.40 -0.90 3.33
C LEU A 245 -20.29 -2.07 3.74
N LYS A 246 -21.58 -1.82 4.03
CA LYS A 246 -22.54 -2.88 4.34
C LYS A 246 -22.72 -3.81 3.13
N GLU A 247 -22.90 -3.24 1.95
CA GLU A 247 -23.06 -4.02 0.72
C GLU A 247 -21.79 -4.79 0.34
N VAL A 248 -20.60 -4.17 0.45
CA VAL A 248 -19.32 -4.87 0.22
C VAL A 248 -19.13 -6.05 1.17
N LYS A 249 -19.55 -5.92 2.44
CA LYS A 249 -19.51 -7.02 3.43
C LYS A 249 -20.48 -8.15 3.11
N ASN A 250 -21.56 -7.87 2.37
CA ASN A 250 -22.57 -8.85 1.99
C ASN A 250 -22.21 -9.64 0.72
N ILE A 251 -21.11 -9.29 0.04
CA ILE A 251 -20.59 -10.08 -1.08
C ILE A 251 -20.26 -11.49 -0.58
N LYS A 252 -20.77 -12.50 -1.27
CA LYS A 252 -20.51 -13.91 -0.94
C LYS A 252 -19.02 -14.20 -1.13
N ASP A 253 -18.40 -14.80 -0.11
CA ASP A 253 -16.96 -15.13 -0.09
C ASP A 253 -16.06 -13.90 -0.39
N PRO A 254 -16.10 -12.85 0.46
CA PRO A 254 -15.39 -11.62 0.16
C PRO A 254 -13.88 -11.86 0.08
N ILE A 255 -13.26 -11.33 -0.97
CA ILE A 255 -11.80 -11.40 -1.17
C ILE A 255 -11.09 -10.36 -0.29
N TYR A 256 -11.75 -9.24 -0.02
CA TYR A 256 -11.17 -8.11 0.68
C TYR A 256 -11.97 -7.74 1.93
N THR A 257 -11.25 -7.13 2.87
CA THR A 257 -11.85 -6.34 3.95
C THR A 257 -11.72 -4.88 3.57
N VAL A 258 -12.81 -4.12 3.73
CA VAL A 258 -12.82 -2.67 3.51
C VAL A 258 -13.29 -1.98 4.77
N GLU A 259 -12.49 -1.04 5.24
CA GLU A 259 -12.85 -0.16 6.34
C GLU A 259 -12.87 1.30 5.89
N PHE A 260 -13.77 2.08 6.48
CA PHE A 260 -13.84 3.53 6.26
C PHE A 260 -13.58 4.27 7.57
N ARG A 261 -12.86 5.38 7.47
CA ARG A 261 -12.66 6.35 8.56
C ARG A 261 -12.80 7.75 8.01
N THR A 262 -13.55 8.60 8.70
CA THR A 262 -13.55 10.03 8.39
C THR A 262 -12.21 10.65 8.75
N TRP A 263 -11.89 11.80 8.17
CA TRP A 263 -10.65 12.53 8.48
C TRP A 263 -10.48 12.87 9.97
N LYS A 264 -11.59 13.00 10.72
CA LYS A 264 -11.63 13.27 12.16
C LYS A 264 -11.44 12.02 13.04
N ASN A 265 -11.54 10.82 12.46
CA ASN A 265 -11.45 9.58 13.21
C ASN A 265 -9.99 9.12 13.32
N ASP A 266 -9.48 9.04 14.55
CA ASP A 266 -8.11 8.62 14.87
C ASP A 266 -7.97 7.14 15.23
N ASN A 267 -9.07 6.37 15.20
CA ASN A 267 -9.05 4.95 15.48
C ASN A 267 -8.29 4.20 14.39
N PRO A 268 -7.46 3.21 14.76
CA PRO A 268 -6.79 2.37 13.78
C PRO A 268 -7.78 1.61 12.88
N PHE A 269 -7.34 1.34 11.66
CA PHE A 269 -7.92 0.35 10.76
C PHE A 269 -7.39 -1.02 11.15
N LYS A 270 -8.23 -2.06 11.10
CA LYS A 270 -7.73 -3.44 11.12
C LYS A 270 -7.45 -3.87 9.68
N PHE A 271 -6.43 -4.69 9.51
CA PHE A 271 -6.11 -5.24 8.19
C PHE A 271 -5.51 -6.63 8.31
N TYR A 272 -5.74 -7.43 7.27
CA TYR A 272 -5.30 -8.82 7.20
C TYR A 272 -4.36 -9.01 6.02
N PHE A 273 -3.38 -9.90 6.19
CA PHE A 273 -2.32 -10.11 5.21
C PHE A 273 -1.82 -11.55 5.25
N PRO A 274 -1.19 -12.05 4.16
CA PRO A 274 -0.68 -13.41 4.16
C PRO A 274 0.56 -13.55 5.05
N PRO A 275 0.74 -14.69 5.73
CA PRO A 275 1.99 -14.99 6.42
C PRO A 275 3.16 -14.96 5.44
N ASP A 276 4.37 -14.77 5.97
CA ASP A 276 5.57 -14.86 5.16
C ASP A 276 5.87 -16.32 4.73
N LYS A 277 6.99 -16.53 4.04
CA LYS A 277 7.40 -17.86 3.56
C LYS A 277 7.69 -18.87 4.69
N HIS A 278 7.85 -18.40 5.93
CA HIS A 278 8.07 -19.21 7.12
C HIS A 278 6.79 -19.42 7.94
N GLY A 279 5.65 -18.93 7.46
CA GLY A 279 4.39 -18.98 8.20
C GLY A 279 4.28 -17.89 9.28
N SER A 280 5.21 -16.94 9.33
CA SER A 280 5.21 -15.90 10.36
C SER A 280 4.37 -14.69 9.96
N CYS A 281 3.65 -14.13 10.93
CA CYS A 281 3.02 -12.81 10.85
C CYS A 281 4.00 -11.66 11.16
N GLY A 282 5.28 -11.97 11.39
CA GLY A 282 6.35 -11.02 11.68
C GLY A 282 6.76 -10.20 10.46
N LYS A 283 5.89 -9.27 10.05
CA LYS A 283 6.26 -8.13 9.21
C LYS A 283 6.20 -6.84 10.01
#